data_AF-A0A355BFE4-F1
#
_entry.id   AF-A0A355BFE4-F1
#
_cell.length_a   1.000
_cell.length_b   1.000
_cell.length_c   1.000
_cell.angle_alpha   90.00
_cell.angle_beta   90.00
_cell.angle_gamma   90.00
#
_symmetry.space_group_name_H-M   'P 1'
#
loop_
_entity.id
_entity.type
_entity.pdbx_description
1 polymer ?
#
loop_
_entity_poly.entity_id
_entity_poly.type
_entity_poly.pdbx_seq_one_letter_code
_entity_poly.pdbx_strand_id
1 'polypeptide(L)' 'VVEINEALEDSPELVNENAYDNWIAVLKLADLSEYDSLLTVEAYQKHIEG' A
#
# COMPACT_ATOMS: atom_id res chain seq x y z
N VAL A 1 -5.01 6.37 -10.57
CA VAL A 1 -5.84 5.37 -9.86
C VAL A 1 -6.59 4.58 -10.90
N VAL A 2 -6.59 3.25 -10.82
CA VAL A 2 -7.37 2.37 -11.70
C VAL A 2 -8.47 1.63 -10.95
N GLU A 3 -8.37 1.52 -9.63
CA GLU A 3 -9.36 0.87 -8.77
C GLU A 3 -9.27 1.44 -7.35
N ILE A 4 -10.39 1.45 -6.63
CA ILE A 4 -10.52 1.81 -5.22
C ILE A 4 -11.20 0.64 -4.50
N ASN A 5 -10.78 0.34 -3.28
CA ASN A 5 -11.44 -0.67 -2.46
C ASN A 5 -12.71 -0.09 -1.82
N GLU A 6 -13.84 -0.16 -2.53
CA GLU A 6 -15.14 0.37 -2.07
C GLU A 6 -15.61 -0.26 -0.74
N ALA A 7 -15.15 -1.47 -0.40
CA ALA A 7 -15.51 -2.10 0.87
C ALA A 7 -15.01 -1.31 2.10
N LEU A 8 -13.98 -0.48 1.95
CA LEU A 8 -13.46 0.36 3.04
C LEU A 8 -14.36 1.56 3.36
N GLU A 9 -15.31 1.91 2.49
CA GLU A 9 -16.29 2.97 2.79
C GLU A 9 -17.25 2.54 3.91
N ASP A 10 -17.69 1.27 3.86
CA ASP A 10 -18.58 0.70 4.86
C ASP A 10 -17.83 0.01 6.02
N SER A 11 -16.61 -0.50 5.76
CA SER A 11 -15.81 -1.29 6.71
C SER A 11 -14.34 -0.86 6.75
N PRO A 12 -14.03 0.36 7.25
CA PRO A 12 -12.66 0.86 7.34
C PRO A 12 -11.75 0.04 8.26
N GLU A 13 -12.32 -0.67 9.24
CA GLU A 13 -11.62 -1.53 10.18
C GLU A 13 -10.87 -2.70 9.52
N LEU A 14 -11.26 -3.09 8.30
CA LEU A 14 -10.59 -4.15 7.54
C LEU A 14 -9.09 -3.88 7.37
N VAL A 15 -8.70 -2.60 7.26
CA VAL A 15 -7.28 -2.19 7.20
C VAL A 15 -6.54 -2.60 8.48
N ASN A 16 -7.19 -2.46 9.65
CA ASN A 16 -6.59 -2.84 10.93
C ASN A 16 -6.56 -4.36 11.12
N GLU A 17 -7.57 -5.07 10.64
CA GLU A 17 -7.63 -6.54 10.73
C GLU A 17 -6.53 -7.20 9.89
N ASN A 18 -6.29 -6.70 8.67
CA ASN A 18 -5.21 -7.16 7.82
C ASN A 18 -4.84 -6.12 6.76
N ALA A 19 -3.79 -5.34 7.03
CA ALA A 19 -3.36 -4.23 6.17
C ALA A 19 -2.72 -4.65 4.84
N TYR A 20 -2.31 -5.92 4.67
CA TYR A 20 -1.67 -6.39 3.43
C TYR A 20 -2.68 -7.05 2.49
N ASP A 21 -3.67 -7.75 3.03
CA ASP A 21 -4.76 -8.30 2.22
C ASP A 21 -5.80 -7.23 1.87
N ASN A 22 -5.99 -6.22 2.74
CA ASN A 22 -6.84 -5.07 2.45
C ASN A 22 -6.00 -3.91 1.90
N TRP A 23 -6.34 -3.48 0.70
CA TRP A 23 -5.67 -2.41 -0.04
C TRP A 23 -6.58 -1.18 -0.11
N ILE A 24 -6.00 -0.01 -0.39
CA ILE A 24 -6.75 1.26 -0.47
C ILE A 24 -7.09 1.60 -1.92
N ALA A 25 -6.08 1.56 -2.80
CA ALA A 25 -6.22 1.89 -4.20
C ALA A 25 -5.21 1.11 -5.05
N VAL A 26 -5.60 0.75 -6.27
CA VAL A 26 -4.67 0.27 -7.29
C VAL A 26 -4.27 1.45 -8.17
N LEU A 27 -2.96 1.63 -8.36
CA LEU A 27 -2.39 2.71 -9.15
C LEU A 27 -1.72 2.15 -10.40
N LYS A 28 -1.94 2.81 -11.54
CA LYS A 28 -1.12 2.63 -12.73
C LYS A 28 0.02 3.65 -12.66
N LEU A 29 1.25 3.17 -12.55
CA LEU A 29 2.43 4.02 -12.60
C LEU A 29 2.55 4.68 -13.97
N ALA A 30 2.86 5.98 -13.99
CA ALA A 30 3.14 6.72 -15.21
C ALA A 30 4.54 6.39 -15.75
N ASP A 31 5.49 6.14 -14.85
CA ASP A 31 6.85 5.69 -15.11
C ASP A 31 7.17 4.50 -14.19
N LEU A 32 7.60 3.39 -14.78
CA LEU A 32 7.95 2.18 -14.02
C LEU A 32 9.26 2.33 -13.25
N SER A 33 10.15 3.24 -13.65
CA SER A 33 11.41 3.48 -12.94
C SER A 33 11.22 4.09 -11.55
N GLU A 34 10.06 4.71 -11.28
CA GLU A 34 9.70 5.19 -9.95
C GLU A 34 9.59 4.03 -8.93
N TYR A 35 9.29 2.82 -9.40
CA TYR A 35 9.27 1.62 -8.55
C TYR A 35 10.63 1.33 -7.91
N ASP A 36 11.72 1.56 -8.64
CA ASP A 36 13.08 1.31 -8.19
C ASP A 36 13.52 2.25 -7.05
N SER A 37 12.79 3.36 -6.86
CA SER A 37 13.03 4.33 -5.79
C SER A 37 12.37 3.96 -4.46
N LEU A 38 11.50 2.93 -4.44
CA LEU A 38 10.80 2.50 -3.24
C LEU A 38 11.70 1.67 -2.33
N LEU A 39 11.32 1.60 -1.04
CA LEU A 39 12.07 0.83 -0.05
C LEU A 39 11.86 -0.67 -0.24
N THR A 40 12.93 -1.45 -0.07
CA THR A 40 12.82 -2.90 0.12
C THR A 40 12.21 -3.21 1.48
N VAL A 41 11.79 -4.46 1.68
CA VAL A 41 11.29 -4.95 2.98
C VAL A 41 12.31 -4.68 4.10
N GLU A 42 13.58 -5.00 3.88
CA GLU A 42 14.62 -4.78 4.90
C GLU A 42 14.85 -3.28 5.16
N ALA A 43 14.84 -2.46 4.11
CA ALA A 43 15.03 -1.02 4.24
C ALA A 43 13.87 -0.36 5.01
N TYR A 44 12.64 -0.81 4.80
CA TYR A 44 11.48 -0.33 5.54
C TYR A 44 11.49 -0.77 7.01
N GLN A 45 11.84 -2.04 7.29
CA GLN A 45 12.01 -2.53 8.66
C GLN A 45 13.06 -1.71 9.43
N LYS A 46 14.20 -1.41 8.79
CA LYS A 46 15.22 -0.56 9.40
C LYS A 46 14.72 0.87 9.67
N HIS A 47 13.84 1.40 8.81
CA HIS A 47 13.30 2.75 8.95
C HIS A 47 12.40 2.89 10.19
N ILE A 48 11.65 1.85 10.55
CA ILE A 48 10.72 1.87 11.70
C ILE A 48 11.40 1.59 13.05
N GLU A 49 12.61 1.02 13.06
CA GLU A 49 13.37 0.70 14.27
C GLU A 49 14.17 1.90 14.84
N GLY A 50 14.03 3.08 14.24
CA GLY A 50 14.76 4.32 14.56
C GLY A 50 14.44 4.93 15.92
#